data_AF-A0A960ZRI5-F1
#
_entry.id   AF-A0A960ZRI5-F1
#
_cell.length_a   1.000
_cell.length_b   1.000
_cell.length_c   1.000
_cell.angle_alpha   90.00
_cell.angle_beta   90.00
_cell.angle_gamma   90.00
#
_symmetry.space_group_name_H-M   'P 1'
#
loop_
_entity.id
_entity.type
_entity.pdbx_description
1 polymer ?
#
loop_
_entity_poly.entity_id
_entity_poly.type
_entity_poly.pdbx_seq_one_letter_code
_entity_poly.pdbx_strand_id
1 'polypeptide(L)'
;MSLHARVLISLLLFIACTQAGEPKTVRLLTIGNSFSANATRNLADLAKAGGHRLVHTSLVISGASLEVHAKKAQANVASPQAKAGLYSNGLGLKDNLLAEKWDYVTLQQASIKSHDIATYQPYAGWLADYIAKHAPQAKLLVHQTWPYRVDDPRFTKPSDKPGEPKTQEEMYRGLTAAYNQIASDLGARIIPVGDAFYLADTDPQWGFRPIKDFNTNKAQYPALPEQAHSLHMGLYWRKSPDGKTHKLIMDGHHANPAGEYLGGCVWYEVLFGESVVGNRFLPKGLDADFARFLQETAHQAVHARAPGKRDAAAVIRSMAGQVAFWDFQGEAGQARVGRVLALRYNSNDSRVYVKGQLGAFENCNPFSYRESLFDGGSEEAAFTVGAVHRDGT
;
A
#
# COMPACT_ATOMS: atom_id res chain seq x y z
N MET A 1 68.81 0.42 23.99
CA MET A 1 68.48 0.79 22.60
C MET A 1 67.89 -0.44 21.90
N SER A 2 66.86 -0.24 21.06
CA SER A 2 66.01 -1.23 20.35
C SER A 2 64.94 -1.88 21.26
N LEU A 3 63.69 -1.40 21.34
CA LEU A 3 62.67 -1.00 20.36
C LEU A 3 62.12 -2.17 19.54
N HIS A 4 61.14 -2.91 20.08
CA HIS A 4 60.18 -3.67 19.29
C HIS A 4 58.79 -3.51 19.89
N ALA A 5 58.00 -2.67 19.23
CA ALA A 5 56.58 -2.46 19.45
C ALA A 5 55.81 -3.77 19.17
N ARG A 6 54.94 -4.17 20.11
CA ARG A 6 53.89 -5.15 19.83
C ARG A 6 52.57 -4.39 19.72
N VAL A 7 52.10 -4.31 18.49
CA VAL A 7 50.80 -3.76 18.11
C VAL A 7 49.70 -4.61 18.77
N LEU A 8 48.92 -4.00 19.67
CA LEU A 8 47.68 -4.58 20.16
C LEU A 8 46.61 -4.35 19.07
N ILE A 9 46.31 -5.37 18.28
CA ILE A 9 45.13 -5.37 17.42
C ILE A 9 43.94 -5.72 18.30
N SER A 10 43.24 -4.70 18.80
CA SER A 10 41.94 -4.87 19.43
C SER A 10 40.93 -5.23 18.36
N LEU A 11 40.62 -6.52 18.21
CA LEU A 11 39.51 -7.01 17.39
C LEU A 11 38.19 -6.58 18.07
N LEU A 12 37.67 -5.41 17.70
CA LEU A 12 36.30 -5.02 18.00
C LEU A 12 35.37 -5.84 17.09
N LEU A 13 35.03 -7.05 17.54
CA LEU A 13 33.86 -7.78 17.05
C LEU A 13 32.63 -6.96 17.42
N PHE A 14 32.16 -6.12 16.49
CA PHE A 14 30.78 -5.65 16.50
C PHE A 14 29.89 -6.86 16.26
N ILE A 15 29.58 -7.59 17.32
CA ILE A 15 28.40 -8.45 17.34
C ILE A 15 27.24 -7.47 17.28
N ALA A 16 26.70 -7.26 16.08
CA ALA A 16 25.37 -6.71 15.91
C ALA A 16 24.41 -7.72 16.54
N CYS A 17 24.24 -7.61 17.86
CA CYS A 17 23.23 -8.33 18.59
C CYS A 17 21.90 -7.73 18.12
N THR A 18 21.29 -8.36 17.11
CA THR A 18 19.90 -8.09 16.76
C THR A 18 19.11 -8.41 18.02
N GLN A 19 18.71 -7.36 18.73
CA GLN A 19 17.88 -7.48 19.92
C GLN A 19 16.50 -7.89 19.43
N ALA A 20 16.31 -9.20 19.23
CA ALA A 20 14.99 -9.76 18.98
C ALA A 20 14.11 -9.36 20.17
N GLY A 21 12.98 -8.72 19.89
CA GLY A 21 12.03 -8.33 20.92
C GLY A 21 11.53 -9.54 21.69
N GLU A 22 10.85 -9.30 22.82
CA GLU A 22 10.22 -10.40 23.56
C GLU A 22 9.28 -11.20 22.63
N PRO A 23 9.28 -12.55 22.70
CA PRO A 23 8.43 -13.37 21.85
C PRO A 23 6.94 -12.99 21.94
N LYS A 24 6.38 -12.50 20.83
CA LYS A 24 4.96 -12.14 20.71
C LYS A 24 4.16 -13.29 20.09
N THR A 25 2.95 -13.52 20.58
CA THR A 25 1.93 -14.29 19.85
C THR A 25 0.90 -13.33 19.28
N VAL A 26 0.69 -13.35 17.96
CA VAL A 26 -0.39 -12.63 17.30
C VAL A 26 -1.46 -13.61 16.82
N ARG A 27 -2.71 -13.35 17.19
CA ARG A 27 -3.91 -14.04 16.69
C ARG A 27 -4.61 -13.18 15.65
N LEU A 28 -4.69 -13.70 14.44
CA LEU A 28 -5.17 -13.01 13.26
C LEU A 28 -6.33 -13.75 12.58
N LEU A 29 -7.43 -13.04 12.33
CA LEU A 29 -8.48 -13.48 11.42
C LEU A 29 -8.52 -12.59 10.18
N THR A 30 -8.34 -13.17 8.99
CA THR A 30 -8.44 -12.41 7.73
C THR A 30 -9.74 -12.72 7.00
N ILE A 31 -10.54 -11.70 6.69
CA ILE A 31 -11.74 -11.80 5.86
C ILE A 31 -11.41 -11.22 4.48
N GLY A 32 -11.32 -12.07 3.46
CA GLY A 32 -10.93 -11.60 2.13
C GLY A 32 -10.95 -12.67 1.05
N ASN A 33 -9.97 -12.57 0.16
CA ASN A 33 -9.90 -13.33 -1.08
C ASN A 33 -8.45 -13.74 -1.41
N SER A 34 -8.16 -14.02 -2.67
CA SER A 34 -6.81 -14.40 -3.13
C SER A 34 -5.74 -13.38 -2.76
N PHE A 35 -6.07 -12.08 -2.65
CA PHE A 35 -5.09 -11.04 -2.27
C PHE A 35 -4.66 -11.18 -0.81
N SER A 36 -5.59 -11.38 0.14
CA SER A 36 -5.21 -11.70 1.53
C SER A 36 -4.45 -13.01 1.61
N ALA A 37 -4.81 -14.01 0.80
CA ALA A 37 -4.10 -15.28 0.77
C ALA A 37 -2.65 -15.12 0.26
N ASN A 38 -2.43 -14.33 -0.78
CA ASN A 38 -1.09 -14.01 -1.29
C ASN A 38 -0.27 -13.25 -0.24
N ALA A 39 -0.81 -12.16 0.31
CA ALA A 39 -0.08 -11.29 1.24
C ALA A 39 0.25 -11.97 2.58
N THR A 40 -0.47 -13.03 2.95
CA THR A 40 -0.24 -13.77 4.20
C THR A 40 0.51 -15.09 4.00
N ARG A 41 0.84 -15.47 2.75
CA ARG A 41 1.50 -16.76 2.42
C ARG A 41 2.73 -17.03 3.29
N ASN A 42 3.57 -16.01 3.43
CA ASN A 42 4.88 -16.10 4.09
C ASN A 42 4.84 -15.62 5.55
N LEU A 43 3.68 -15.19 6.05
CA LEU A 43 3.59 -14.45 7.31
C LEU A 43 3.96 -15.32 8.53
N ALA A 44 3.61 -16.61 8.51
CA ALA A 44 3.97 -17.55 9.57
C ALA A 44 5.49 -17.78 9.66
N ASP A 45 6.16 -17.90 8.51
CA ASP A 45 7.61 -18.10 8.46
C ASP A 45 8.38 -16.83 8.83
N LEU A 46 7.89 -15.66 8.38
CA LEU A 46 8.41 -14.35 8.80
C LEU A 46 8.28 -14.17 10.32
N ALA A 47 7.11 -14.47 10.89
CA ALA A 47 6.87 -14.42 12.34
C ALA A 47 7.84 -15.35 13.09
N LYS A 48 7.97 -16.60 12.64
CA LYS A 48 8.88 -17.58 13.26
C LYS A 48 10.34 -17.11 13.20
N ALA A 49 10.79 -16.58 12.07
CA ALA A 49 12.15 -16.06 11.92
C ALA A 49 12.42 -14.81 12.77
N GLY A 50 11.37 -14.02 13.08
CA GLY A 50 11.41 -12.93 14.04
C GLY A 50 11.34 -13.35 15.51
N GLY A 51 11.25 -14.66 15.82
CA GLY A 51 11.10 -15.15 17.19
C GLY A 51 9.67 -15.00 17.74
N HIS A 52 8.68 -14.93 16.86
CA HIS A 52 7.27 -14.76 17.20
C HIS A 52 6.42 -15.96 16.78
N ARG A 53 5.16 -15.96 17.23
CA ARG A 53 4.16 -16.96 16.87
C ARG A 53 2.95 -16.30 16.23
N LEU A 54 2.48 -16.88 15.13
CA LEU A 54 1.24 -16.50 14.47
C LEU A 54 0.20 -17.61 14.66
N VAL A 55 -0.99 -17.24 15.12
CA VAL A 55 -2.21 -18.05 15.03
C VAL A 55 -3.09 -17.37 13.99
N HIS A 56 -3.33 -18.01 12.85
CA HIS A 56 -4.01 -17.37 11.71
C HIS A 56 -5.13 -18.24 11.16
N THR A 57 -6.33 -17.67 11.11
CA THR A 57 -7.45 -18.21 10.34
C THR A 57 -7.73 -17.30 9.15
N SER A 58 -7.85 -17.90 7.96
CA SER A 58 -8.08 -17.17 6.71
C SER A 58 -9.41 -17.55 6.07
N LEU A 59 -10.33 -16.58 6.00
CA LEU A 59 -11.63 -16.71 5.35
C LEU A 59 -11.54 -16.21 3.92
N VAL A 60 -11.10 -17.10 3.03
CA VAL A 60 -10.86 -16.81 1.61
C VAL A 60 -12.05 -17.22 0.75
N ILE A 61 -12.60 -16.28 0.00
CA ILE A 61 -13.52 -16.55 -1.10
C ILE A 61 -12.94 -15.91 -2.36
N SER A 62 -12.68 -16.71 -3.41
CA SER A 62 -12.05 -16.23 -4.64
C SER A 62 -12.84 -15.05 -5.24
N GLY A 63 -12.16 -13.94 -5.52
CA GLY A 63 -12.76 -12.72 -6.08
C GLY A 63 -13.78 -11.99 -5.20
N ALA A 64 -13.96 -12.40 -3.93
CA ALA A 64 -15.00 -11.82 -3.09
C ALA A 64 -14.74 -10.34 -2.76
N SER A 65 -15.82 -9.56 -2.82
CA SER A 65 -15.90 -8.19 -2.33
C SER A 65 -16.37 -8.15 -0.87
N LEU A 66 -16.30 -6.98 -0.25
CA LEU A 66 -16.92 -6.72 1.06
C LEU A 66 -18.40 -7.10 1.07
N GLU A 67 -19.12 -6.79 0.00
CA GLU A 67 -20.52 -7.18 -0.20
C GLU A 67 -20.73 -8.70 -0.10
N VAL A 68 -19.87 -9.50 -0.73
CA VAL A 68 -19.99 -10.96 -0.71
C VAL A 68 -19.86 -11.48 0.72
N HIS A 69 -18.89 -10.97 1.48
CA HIS A 69 -18.71 -11.36 2.88
C HIS A 69 -19.87 -10.90 3.77
N ALA A 70 -20.34 -9.66 3.61
CA ALA A 70 -21.48 -9.13 4.35
C ALA A 70 -22.75 -9.94 4.10
N LYS A 71 -23.09 -10.19 2.83
CA LYS A 71 -24.27 -10.99 2.45
C LYS A 71 -24.16 -12.44 2.92
N LYS A 72 -22.96 -13.05 2.87
CA LYS A 72 -22.74 -14.39 3.43
C LYS A 72 -22.98 -14.41 4.94
N ALA A 73 -22.46 -13.44 5.67
CA ALA A 73 -22.66 -13.35 7.11
C ALA A 73 -24.13 -13.09 7.47
N GLN A 74 -24.83 -12.22 6.74
CA GLN A 74 -26.27 -11.99 6.91
C GLN A 74 -27.10 -13.25 6.63
N ALA A 75 -26.76 -14.01 5.59
CA ALA A 75 -27.41 -15.30 5.31
C ALA A 75 -27.18 -16.31 6.45
N ASN A 76 -25.99 -16.32 7.05
CA ASN A 76 -25.71 -17.15 8.22
C ASN A 76 -26.52 -16.71 9.46
N VAL A 77 -26.70 -15.41 9.68
CA VAL A 77 -27.57 -14.90 10.75
C VAL A 77 -29.01 -15.37 10.55
N ALA A 78 -29.52 -15.32 9.32
CA ALA A 78 -30.88 -15.75 9.01
C ALA A 78 -31.06 -17.27 9.06
N SER A 79 -30.02 -18.05 8.73
CA SER A 79 -30.08 -19.51 8.69
C SER A 79 -28.69 -20.12 9.01
N PRO A 80 -28.36 -20.33 10.30
CA PRO A 80 -26.99 -20.63 10.74
C PRO A 80 -26.38 -21.89 10.13
N GLN A 81 -27.20 -22.89 9.78
CA GLN A 81 -26.73 -24.16 9.22
C GLN A 81 -26.81 -24.22 7.69
N ALA A 82 -27.35 -23.19 7.03
CA ALA A 82 -27.47 -23.18 5.58
C ALA A 82 -26.09 -22.98 4.92
N LYS A 83 -25.74 -23.84 3.95
CA LYS A 83 -24.45 -23.77 3.22
C LYS A 83 -24.14 -22.38 2.65
N ALA A 84 -25.16 -21.61 2.27
CA ALA A 84 -25.02 -20.26 1.76
C ALA A 84 -24.31 -19.30 2.75
N GLY A 85 -24.46 -19.53 4.06
CA GLY A 85 -23.86 -18.73 5.12
C GLY A 85 -22.49 -19.21 5.62
N LEU A 86 -22.04 -20.39 5.20
CA LEU A 86 -20.81 -21.00 5.71
C LEU A 86 -19.60 -20.67 4.82
N TYR A 87 -18.43 -20.57 5.47
CA TYR A 87 -17.12 -20.53 4.83
C TYR A 87 -16.61 -21.95 4.53
N SER A 88 -15.46 -22.07 3.85
CA SER A 88 -14.86 -23.36 3.47
C SER A 88 -14.54 -24.27 4.66
N ASN A 89 -14.33 -23.69 5.84
CA ASN A 89 -14.13 -24.43 7.09
C ASN A 89 -15.44 -24.91 7.75
N GLY A 90 -16.60 -24.70 7.10
CA GLY A 90 -17.90 -25.13 7.61
C GLY A 90 -18.50 -24.23 8.69
N LEU A 91 -17.87 -23.10 9.02
CA LEU A 91 -18.33 -22.17 10.05
C LEU A 91 -18.91 -20.89 9.44
N GLY A 92 -19.86 -20.28 10.16
CA GLY A 92 -20.35 -18.93 9.87
C GLY A 92 -19.37 -17.84 10.31
N LEU A 93 -19.62 -16.57 9.95
CA LEU A 93 -18.71 -15.47 10.35
C LEU A 93 -18.66 -15.31 11.87
N LYS A 94 -19.80 -15.42 12.57
CA LYS A 94 -19.87 -15.32 14.04
C LYS A 94 -18.98 -16.36 14.72
N ASP A 95 -19.10 -17.63 14.30
CA ASP A 95 -18.36 -18.72 14.94
C ASP A 95 -16.85 -18.57 14.69
N ASN A 96 -16.45 -18.10 13.52
CA ASN A 96 -15.05 -17.75 13.25
C ASN A 96 -14.55 -16.59 14.13
N LEU A 97 -15.37 -15.57 14.37
CA LEU A 97 -15.02 -14.46 15.26
C LEU A 97 -14.88 -14.89 16.72
N LEU A 98 -15.61 -15.93 17.15
CA LEU A 98 -15.57 -16.47 18.51
C LEU A 98 -14.54 -17.59 18.71
N ALA A 99 -13.96 -18.13 17.62
CA ALA A 99 -13.07 -19.30 17.67
C ALA A 99 -11.77 -19.03 18.44
N GLU A 100 -11.29 -17.79 18.44
CA GLU A 100 -10.09 -17.37 19.15
C GLU A 100 -10.31 -15.98 19.76
N LYS A 101 -9.47 -15.63 20.75
CA LYS A 101 -9.36 -14.23 21.19
C LYS A 101 -8.48 -13.46 20.21
N TRP A 102 -9.04 -13.15 19.04
CA TRP A 102 -8.33 -12.45 17.98
C TRP A 102 -7.74 -11.12 18.46
N ASP A 103 -6.46 -10.90 18.20
CA ASP A 103 -5.80 -9.60 18.40
C ASP A 103 -6.17 -8.64 17.27
N TYR A 104 -6.25 -9.19 16.04
CA TYR A 104 -6.59 -8.45 14.84
C TYR A 104 -7.60 -9.19 13.97
N VAL A 105 -8.55 -8.44 13.41
CA VAL A 105 -9.42 -8.87 12.32
C VAL A 105 -9.20 -7.94 11.14
N THR A 106 -9.09 -8.47 9.92
CA THR A 106 -8.83 -7.64 8.73
C THR A 106 -9.96 -7.69 7.72
N LEU A 107 -10.23 -6.56 7.10
CA LEU A 107 -11.11 -6.42 5.93
C LEU A 107 -10.32 -5.93 4.72
N GLN A 108 -10.80 -6.27 3.52
CA GLN A 108 -10.32 -5.70 2.26
C GLN A 108 -11.43 -5.71 1.20
N GLN A 109 -11.29 -4.88 0.17
CA GLN A 109 -12.16 -4.92 -1.00
C GLN A 109 -11.65 -5.95 -2.03
N ALA A 110 -12.52 -6.34 -2.97
CA ALA A 110 -12.11 -7.01 -4.20
C ALA A 110 -11.22 -6.07 -5.02
N SER A 111 -10.10 -6.57 -5.53
CA SER A 111 -9.09 -5.77 -6.21
C SER A 111 -9.64 -4.97 -7.40
N ILE A 112 -10.54 -5.56 -8.19
CA ILE A 112 -11.23 -4.89 -9.30
C ILE A 112 -12.06 -3.67 -8.87
N LYS A 113 -12.57 -3.66 -7.64
CA LYS A 113 -13.37 -2.55 -7.07
C LYS A 113 -12.57 -1.67 -6.11
N SER A 114 -11.30 -2.00 -5.87
CA SER A 114 -10.51 -1.40 -4.79
C SER A 114 -10.31 0.12 -4.95
N HIS A 115 -10.32 0.61 -6.19
CA HIS A 115 -10.17 2.02 -6.52
C HIS A 115 -11.46 2.85 -6.35
N ASP A 116 -12.61 2.20 -6.19
CA ASP A 116 -13.93 2.85 -6.17
C ASP A 116 -14.53 2.80 -4.76
N ILE A 117 -14.43 3.93 -4.04
CA ILE A 117 -14.95 4.10 -2.68
C ILE A 117 -16.46 3.85 -2.58
N ALA A 118 -17.22 4.10 -3.65
CA ALA A 118 -18.67 3.89 -3.65
C ALA A 118 -19.06 2.41 -3.47
N THR A 119 -18.13 1.48 -3.69
CA THR A 119 -18.37 0.04 -3.55
C THR A 119 -18.12 -0.51 -2.14
N TYR A 120 -17.58 0.31 -1.23
CA TYR A 120 -17.20 -0.14 0.11
C TYR A 120 -18.40 -0.15 1.07
N GLN A 121 -19.15 0.95 1.11
CA GLN A 121 -20.34 1.06 1.95
C GLN A 121 -21.61 0.57 1.23
N PRO A 122 -22.63 0.06 1.95
CA PRO A 122 -22.70 -0.07 3.41
C PRO A 122 -22.00 -1.31 3.98
N TYR A 123 -21.40 -2.15 3.12
CA TYR A 123 -20.93 -3.49 3.50
C TYR A 123 -19.71 -3.47 4.43
N ALA A 124 -18.80 -2.52 4.23
CA ALA A 124 -17.65 -2.29 5.10
C ALA A 124 -18.10 -1.96 6.54
N GLY A 125 -19.02 -0.98 6.68
CA GLY A 125 -19.58 -0.58 7.97
C GLY A 125 -20.33 -1.73 8.64
N TRP A 126 -21.19 -2.43 7.89
CA TRP A 126 -21.93 -3.57 8.43
C TRP A 126 -20.98 -4.67 8.96
N LEU A 127 -19.91 -5.00 8.21
CA LEU A 127 -18.92 -5.98 8.66
C LEU A 127 -18.17 -5.50 9.89
N ALA A 128 -17.76 -4.23 9.94
CA ALA A 128 -17.08 -3.64 11.08
C ALA A 128 -17.95 -3.70 12.36
N ASP A 129 -19.23 -3.32 12.26
CA ASP A 129 -20.19 -3.40 13.37
C ASP A 129 -20.38 -4.85 13.84
N TYR A 130 -20.49 -5.78 12.89
CA TYR A 130 -20.64 -7.19 13.19
C TYR A 130 -19.40 -7.79 13.88
N ILE A 131 -18.21 -7.37 13.46
CA ILE A 131 -16.94 -7.73 14.11
C ILE A 131 -16.90 -7.14 15.52
N ALA A 132 -17.17 -5.84 15.69
CA ALA A 132 -17.17 -5.17 16.99
C ALA A 132 -18.16 -5.82 17.98
N LYS A 133 -19.31 -6.28 17.49
CA LYS A 133 -20.31 -6.97 18.30
C LYS A 133 -19.83 -8.34 18.81
N HIS A 134 -19.06 -9.08 18.02
CA HIS A 134 -18.75 -10.49 18.30
C HIS A 134 -17.29 -10.74 18.74
N ALA A 135 -16.38 -9.83 18.42
CA ALA A 135 -14.99 -9.82 18.86
C ALA A 135 -14.55 -8.40 19.25
N PRO A 136 -15.19 -7.77 20.25
CA PRO A 136 -14.95 -6.37 20.63
C PRO A 136 -13.50 -6.07 21.04
N GLN A 137 -12.75 -7.09 21.47
CA GLN A 137 -11.34 -6.98 21.82
C GLN A 137 -10.41 -6.89 20.61
N ALA A 138 -10.85 -7.34 19.43
CA ALA A 138 -10.01 -7.42 18.26
C ALA A 138 -9.89 -6.04 17.60
N LYS A 139 -8.65 -5.65 17.27
CA LYS A 139 -8.40 -4.41 16.54
C LYS A 139 -8.71 -4.63 15.06
N LEU A 140 -9.60 -3.81 14.52
CA LEU A 140 -9.89 -3.82 13.08
C LEU A 140 -8.73 -3.20 12.29
N LEU A 141 -8.27 -3.90 11.27
CA LEU A 141 -7.34 -3.40 10.27
C LEU A 141 -7.96 -3.48 8.87
N VAL A 142 -7.59 -2.57 7.99
CA VAL A 142 -7.91 -2.69 6.56
C VAL A 142 -6.66 -3.03 5.77
N HIS A 143 -6.72 -4.09 4.98
CA HIS A 143 -5.64 -4.51 4.10
C HIS A 143 -5.76 -3.75 2.77
N GLN A 144 -4.90 -2.75 2.58
CA GLN A 144 -4.79 -2.03 1.31
C GLN A 144 -4.18 -2.97 0.27
N THR A 145 -4.99 -3.43 -0.67
CA THR A 145 -4.53 -4.22 -1.82
C THR A 145 -3.64 -3.39 -2.75
N TRP A 146 -3.10 -4.00 -3.80
CA TRP A 146 -2.14 -3.37 -4.71
C TRP A 146 -2.71 -3.06 -6.09
N PRO A 147 -2.08 -2.11 -6.82
CA PRO A 147 -2.38 -1.89 -8.23
C PRO A 147 -1.87 -3.09 -9.05
N TYR A 148 -2.45 -3.27 -10.23
CA TYR A 148 -2.03 -4.36 -11.13
C TYR A 148 -0.70 -4.01 -11.79
N ARG A 149 -0.04 -5.01 -12.36
CA ARG A 149 1.18 -4.87 -13.12
C ARG A 149 0.97 -3.90 -14.28
N VAL A 150 1.99 -3.10 -14.61
CA VAL A 150 1.92 -2.03 -15.61
C VAL A 150 1.44 -2.49 -17.01
N ASP A 151 1.68 -3.75 -17.37
CA ASP A 151 1.28 -4.35 -18.65
C ASP A 151 0.03 -5.24 -18.55
N ASP A 152 -0.74 -5.16 -17.46
CA ASP A 152 -2.02 -5.85 -17.35
C ASP A 152 -2.97 -5.44 -18.51
N PRO A 153 -3.76 -6.38 -19.07
CA PRO A 153 -4.72 -6.09 -20.13
C PRO A 153 -5.67 -4.93 -19.84
N ARG A 154 -5.91 -4.59 -18.57
CA ARG A 154 -6.73 -3.43 -18.19
C ARG A 154 -6.08 -2.09 -18.49
N PHE A 155 -4.76 -2.02 -18.55
CA PHE A 155 -4.05 -0.78 -18.87
C PHE A 155 -3.64 -0.74 -20.34
N THR A 156 -3.36 -1.91 -20.93
CA THR A 156 -3.02 -2.01 -22.36
C THR A 156 -4.26 -2.02 -23.27
N LYS A 157 -5.44 -2.36 -22.73
CA LYS A 157 -6.76 -2.29 -23.38
C LYS A 157 -7.79 -1.73 -22.39
N PRO A 158 -7.68 -0.43 -22.05
CA PRO A 158 -8.51 0.17 -21.02
C PRO A 158 -9.98 0.14 -21.39
N SER A 159 -10.81 -0.04 -20.37
CA SER A 159 -12.27 0.06 -20.48
C SER A 159 -12.69 1.53 -20.63
N ASP A 160 -13.66 1.81 -21.51
CA ASP A 160 -14.27 3.14 -21.64
C ASP A 160 -15.29 3.44 -20.54
N LYS A 161 -15.61 2.46 -19.69
CA LYS A 161 -16.53 2.65 -18.56
C LYS A 161 -16.00 3.75 -17.63
N PRO A 162 -16.83 4.77 -17.30
CA PRO A 162 -16.44 5.83 -16.38
C PRO A 162 -15.97 5.30 -15.02
N GLY A 163 -14.91 5.91 -14.50
CA GLY A 163 -14.33 5.57 -13.19
C GLY A 163 -13.32 4.43 -13.19
N GLU A 164 -13.19 3.65 -14.26
CA GLU A 164 -12.16 2.60 -14.35
C GLU A 164 -10.77 3.23 -14.58
N PRO A 165 -9.75 2.84 -13.79
CA PRO A 165 -8.40 3.34 -13.97
C PRO A 165 -7.79 2.80 -15.26
N LYS A 166 -7.14 3.68 -16.02
CA LYS A 166 -6.51 3.38 -17.30
C LYS A 166 -5.02 3.06 -17.17
N THR A 167 -4.41 3.40 -16.04
CA THR A 167 -3.00 3.14 -15.75
C THR A 167 -2.79 2.53 -14.37
N GLN A 168 -1.62 1.91 -14.15
CA GLN A 168 -1.21 1.42 -12.85
C GLN A 168 -1.22 2.54 -11.80
N GLU A 169 -0.72 3.73 -12.16
CA GLU A 169 -0.69 4.88 -11.27
C GLU A 169 -2.10 5.36 -10.91
N GLU A 170 -3.02 5.47 -11.88
CA GLU A 170 -4.41 5.84 -11.61
C GLU A 170 -5.08 4.82 -10.68
N MET A 171 -4.83 3.52 -10.89
CA MET A 171 -5.35 2.47 -10.01
C MET A 171 -4.78 2.60 -8.60
N TYR A 172 -3.47 2.84 -8.47
CA TYR A 172 -2.80 3.05 -7.19
C TYR A 172 -3.36 4.26 -6.43
N ARG A 173 -3.50 5.40 -7.11
CA ARG A 173 -4.05 6.62 -6.51
C ARG A 173 -5.50 6.41 -6.05
N GLY A 174 -6.32 5.81 -6.90
CA GLY A 174 -7.72 5.51 -6.60
C GLY A 174 -7.87 4.56 -5.41
N LEU A 175 -7.15 3.42 -5.40
CA LEU A 175 -7.23 2.48 -4.29
C LEU A 175 -6.69 3.09 -2.99
N THR A 176 -5.63 3.90 -3.06
CA THR A 176 -5.06 4.55 -1.88
C THR A 176 -6.03 5.54 -1.27
N ALA A 177 -6.69 6.36 -2.09
CA ALA A 177 -7.73 7.27 -1.64
C ALA A 177 -8.92 6.51 -1.01
N ALA A 178 -9.39 5.45 -1.66
CA ALA A 178 -10.51 4.65 -1.14
C ALA A 178 -10.16 3.95 0.19
N TYR A 179 -8.98 3.34 0.29
CA TYR A 179 -8.53 2.71 1.54
C TYR A 179 -8.28 3.73 2.66
N ASN A 180 -7.80 4.94 2.34
CA ASN A 180 -7.68 6.03 3.31
C ASN A 180 -9.03 6.46 3.86
N GLN A 181 -10.00 6.67 2.98
CA GLN A 181 -11.33 7.08 3.37
C GLN A 181 -11.98 6.00 4.26
N ILE A 182 -12.00 4.75 3.80
CA ILE A 182 -12.67 3.69 4.58
C ILE A 182 -11.96 3.38 5.89
N ALA A 183 -10.63 3.47 5.94
CA ALA A 183 -9.90 3.33 7.21
C ALA A 183 -10.32 4.41 8.20
N SER A 184 -10.45 5.66 7.73
CA SER A 184 -10.93 6.77 8.55
C SER A 184 -12.35 6.54 9.03
N ASP A 185 -13.28 6.18 8.14
CA ASP A 185 -14.69 5.95 8.46
C ASP A 185 -14.87 4.83 9.51
N LEU A 186 -14.03 3.79 9.44
CA LEU A 186 -14.09 2.65 10.36
C LEU A 186 -13.24 2.83 11.62
N GLY A 187 -12.46 3.91 11.74
CA GLY A 187 -11.47 4.06 12.81
C GLY A 187 -10.39 2.97 12.79
N ALA A 188 -10.11 2.39 11.63
CA ALA A 188 -9.20 1.27 11.46
C ALA A 188 -7.79 1.72 11.03
N ARG A 189 -6.76 0.95 11.38
CA ARG A 189 -5.41 1.14 10.82
C ARG A 189 -5.29 0.42 9.47
N ILE A 190 -4.44 0.95 8.60
CA ILE A 190 -4.15 0.37 7.27
C ILE A 190 -2.93 -0.56 7.36
N ILE A 191 -3.00 -1.71 6.68
CA ILE A 191 -1.84 -2.52 6.29
C ILE A 191 -1.46 -2.12 4.85
N PRO A 192 -0.39 -1.35 4.63
CA PRO A 192 -0.16 -0.62 3.38
C PRO A 192 0.55 -1.45 2.30
N VAL A 193 -0.01 -2.61 1.94
CA VAL A 193 0.62 -3.49 0.92
C VAL A 193 0.60 -2.83 -0.45
N GLY A 194 -0.46 -2.09 -0.78
CA GLY A 194 -0.55 -1.33 -2.02
C GLY A 194 0.55 -0.29 -2.20
N ASP A 195 0.91 0.43 -1.13
CA ASP A 195 2.02 1.37 -1.16
C ASP A 195 3.35 0.65 -1.42
N ALA A 196 3.60 -0.45 -0.72
CA ALA A 196 4.84 -1.23 -0.90
C ALA A 196 4.97 -1.78 -2.32
N PHE A 197 3.90 -2.34 -2.88
CA PHE A 197 3.89 -2.82 -4.27
C PHE A 197 4.20 -1.70 -5.26
N TYR A 198 3.55 -0.54 -5.10
CA TYR A 198 3.77 0.57 -6.02
C TYR A 198 5.20 1.14 -5.90
N LEU A 199 5.74 1.26 -4.69
CA LEU A 199 7.14 1.66 -4.46
C LEU A 199 8.11 0.71 -5.15
N ALA A 200 7.92 -0.61 -5.01
CA ALA A 200 8.77 -1.60 -5.64
C ALA A 200 8.64 -1.62 -7.17
N ASP A 201 7.42 -1.58 -7.72
CA ASP A 201 7.19 -1.59 -9.17
C ASP A 201 7.78 -0.35 -9.86
N THR A 202 7.76 0.80 -9.19
CA THR A 202 8.25 2.08 -9.74
C THR A 202 9.72 2.37 -9.43
N ASP A 203 10.39 1.51 -8.66
CA ASP A 203 11.83 1.63 -8.42
C ASP A 203 12.62 1.55 -9.74
N PRO A 204 13.58 2.45 -9.98
CA PRO A 204 14.31 2.50 -11.25
C PRO A 204 15.19 1.28 -11.52
N GLN A 205 15.66 0.58 -10.49
CA GLN A 205 16.58 -0.56 -10.61
C GLN A 205 15.84 -1.89 -10.48
N TRP A 206 14.96 -1.99 -9.49
CA TRP A 206 14.30 -3.23 -9.09
C TRP A 206 12.85 -3.31 -9.57
N GLY A 207 12.31 -2.28 -10.22
CA GLY A 207 10.98 -2.34 -10.78
C GLY A 207 10.93 -3.18 -12.06
N PHE A 208 9.88 -4.01 -12.20
CA PHE A 208 9.63 -4.74 -13.44
C PHE A 208 9.46 -3.78 -14.63
N ARG A 209 9.99 -4.16 -15.79
CA ARG A 209 9.83 -3.42 -17.05
C ARG A 209 9.31 -4.36 -18.14
N PRO A 210 8.14 -4.08 -18.73
CA PRO A 210 7.64 -4.90 -19.82
C PRO A 210 8.52 -4.77 -21.06
N ILE A 211 8.69 -5.87 -21.77
CA ILE A 211 9.35 -5.84 -23.07
C ILE A 211 8.47 -5.05 -24.04
N LYS A 212 9.04 -3.97 -24.58
CA LYS A 212 8.37 -3.13 -25.57
C LYS A 212 7.98 -3.99 -26.80
N ASP A 213 6.76 -3.81 -27.27
CA ASP A 213 6.23 -4.47 -28.49
C ASP A 213 6.18 -6.01 -28.44
N PHE A 214 6.15 -6.62 -27.25
CA PHE A 214 6.00 -8.08 -27.13
C PHE A 214 4.66 -8.55 -27.73
N ASN A 215 4.73 -9.36 -28.80
CA ASN A 215 3.56 -9.90 -29.48
C ASN A 215 3.16 -11.27 -28.91
N THR A 216 2.16 -11.28 -28.04
CA THR A 216 1.62 -12.49 -27.40
C THR A 216 1.14 -13.54 -28.39
N ASN A 217 0.72 -13.16 -29.60
CA ASN A 217 0.22 -14.09 -30.62
C ASN A 217 1.35 -14.86 -31.33
N LYS A 218 2.59 -14.37 -31.22
CA LYS A 218 3.78 -15.01 -31.78
C LYS A 218 4.58 -15.81 -30.74
N ALA A 219 4.17 -15.79 -29.47
CA ALA A 219 4.82 -16.53 -28.41
C ALA A 219 4.71 -18.05 -28.64
N GLN A 220 5.81 -18.77 -28.45
CA GLN A 220 5.87 -20.22 -28.61
C GLN A 220 6.28 -20.89 -27.30
N TYR A 221 5.54 -21.92 -26.90
CA TYR A 221 5.88 -22.72 -25.73
C TYR A 221 7.24 -23.42 -25.92
N PRO A 222 8.12 -23.47 -24.91
CA PRO A 222 7.94 -22.98 -23.54
C PRO A 222 8.46 -21.55 -23.28
N ALA A 223 8.90 -20.83 -24.31
CA ALA A 223 9.52 -19.52 -24.14
C ALA A 223 8.53 -18.49 -23.54
N LEU A 224 9.04 -17.67 -22.63
CA LEU A 224 8.36 -16.52 -22.05
C LEU A 224 9.30 -15.31 -22.17
N PRO A 225 8.75 -14.08 -22.26
CA PRO A 225 9.58 -12.88 -22.15
C PRO A 225 10.23 -12.82 -20.76
N GLU A 226 11.30 -12.04 -20.63
CA GLU A 226 11.92 -11.74 -19.34
C GLU A 226 10.90 -11.06 -18.41
N GLN A 227 10.87 -11.48 -17.15
CA GLN A 227 9.93 -10.99 -16.13
C GLN A 227 10.63 -10.68 -14.80
N ALA A 228 11.95 -10.46 -14.83
CA ALA A 228 12.76 -10.06 -13.70
C ALA A 228 12.07 -8.98 -12.85
N HIS A 229 12.13 -9.20 -11.54
CA HIS A 229 11.58 -8.34 -10.51
C HIS A 229 10.07 -8.06 -10.57
N SER A 230 9.31 -8.82 -11.38
CA SER A 230 7.85 -8.80 -11.29
C SER A 230 7.40 -9.22 -9.90
N LEU A 231 6.44 -8.48 -9.33
CA LEU A 231 5.74 -8.88 -8.10
C LEU A 231 4.48 -9.70 -8.39
N HIS A 232 4.01 -9.68 -9.63
CA HIS A 232 2.81 -10.38 -10.08
C HIS A 232 3.16 -11.63 -10.87
N MET A 233 2.20 -12.56 -10.97
CA MET A 233 2.33 -13.82 -11.72
C MET A 233 2.77 -13.58 -13.17
N GLY A 234 2.27 -12.51 -13.80
CA GLY A 234 2.66 -12.10 -15.15
C GLY A 234 2.21 -13.11 -16.21
N LEU A 235 3.04 -13.26 -17.25
CA LEU A 235 2.82 -14.20 -18.34
C LEU A 235 3.24 -15.62 -17.94
N TYR A 236 2.35 -16.59 -18.15
CA TYR A 236 2.67 -18.01 -17.95
C TYR A 236 1.89 -18.90 -18.91
N TRP A 237 2.40 -20.11 -19.15
CA TRP A 237 1.75 -21.11 -19.96
C TRP A 237 0.82 -21.98 -19.11
N ARG A 238 -0.48 -21.93 -19.39
CA ARG A 238 -1.46 -22.83 -18.77
C ARG A 238 -1.70 -24.03 -19.69
N LYS A 239 -1.44 -25.23 -19.17
CA LYS A 239 -1.74 -26.49 -19.85
C LYS A 239 -3.26 -26.69 -19.96
N SER A 240 -3.74 -27.15 -21.12
CA SER A 240 -5.15 -27.50 -21.33
C SER A 240 -5.56 -28.71 -20.47
N PRO A 241 -6.85 -28.87 -20.14
CA PRO A 241 -7.32 -30.00 -19.33
C PRO A 241 -6.99 -31.37 -19.92
N ASP A 242 -6.97 -31.50 -21.26
CA ASP A 242 -6.58 -32.72 -21.98
C ASP A 242 -5.06 -32.92 -22.06
N GLY A 243 -4.28 -31.95 -21.60
CA GLY A 243 -2.83 -31.96 -21.55
C GLY A 243 -2.12 -31.77 -22.89
N LYS A 244 -2.84 -31.50 -23.98
CA LYS A 244 -2.28 -31.48 -25.35
C LYS A 244 -1.76 -30.12 -25.79
N THR A 245 -2.27 -29.03 -25.22
CA THR A 245 -1.93 -27.67 -25.66
C THR A 245 -1.57 -26.78 -24.48
N HIS A 246 -0.83 -25.71 -24.76
CA HIS A 246 -0.52 -24.66 -23.80
C HIS A 246 -1.12 -23.36 -24.29
N LYS A 247 -1.79 -22.63 -23.40
CA LYS A 247 -2.31 -21.30 -23.66
C LYS A 247 -1.52 -20.30 -22.83
N LEU A 248 -0.99 -19.26 -23.49
CA LEU A 248 -0.38 -18.14 -22.79
C LEU A 248 -1.46 -17.35 -22.05
N ILE A 249 -1.28 -17.15 -20.75
CA ILE A 249 -2.16 -16.40 -19.87
C ILE A 249 -1.38 -15.23 -19.29
N MET A 250 -2.03 -14.07 -19.18
CA MET A 250 -1.53 -12.91 -18.45
C MET A 250 -2.31 -12.78 -17.14
N ASP A 251 -1.60 -12.87 -16.01
CA ASP A 251 -2.11 -12.58 -14.67
C ASP A 251 -1.31 -11.45 -14.05
N GLY A 252 -1.69 -10.21 -14.39
CA GLY A 252 -1.07 -9.01 -13.87
C GLY A 252 -1.57 -8.60 -12.50
N HIS A 253 -2.34 -9.42 -11.78
CA HIS A 253 -2.99 -9.00 -10.54
C HIS A 253 -2.69 -9.88 -9.33
N HIS A 254 -2.59 -11.21 -9.48
CA HIS A 254 -2.16 -12.06 -8.37
C HIS A 254 -0.66 -11.91 -8.14
N ALA A 255 -0.26 -11.94 -6.87
CA ALA A 255 1.14 -11.88 -6.51
C ALA A 255 1.83 -13.21 -6.86
N ASN A 256 3.07 -13.12 -7.35
CA ASN A 256 3.97 -14.26 -7.45
C ASN A 256 4.75 -14.44 -6.12
N PRO A 257 5.69 -15.39 -5.99
CA PRO A 257 6.45 -15.57 -4.75
C PRO A 257 7.16 -14.30 -4.21
N ALA A 258 7.63 -13.40 -5.08
CA ALA A 258 8.24 -12.13 -4.66
C ALA A 258 7.19 -11.14 -4.12
N GLY A 259 6.05 -11.00 -4.80
CA GLY A 259 4.94 -10.17 -4.30
C GLY A 259 4.31 -10.73 -3.02
N GLU A 260 4.17 -12.06 -2.91
CA GLU A 260 3.72 -12.75 -1.70
C GLU A 260 4.70 -12.49 -0.53
N TYR A 261 6.01 -12.38 -0.81
CA TYR A 261 7.01 -12.04 0.19
C TYR A 261 6.93 -10.58 0.62
N LEU A 262 6.85 -9.64 -0.33
CA LEU A 262 6.69 -8.21 -0.03
C LEU A 262 5.43 -7.95 0.80
N GLY A 263 4.29 -8.53 0.41
CA GLY A 263 3.06 -8.47 1.19
C GLY A 263 3.26 -9.02 2.61
N GLY A 264 3.88 -10.20 2.73
CA GLY A 264 4.18 -10.79 4.03
C GLY A 264 5.04 -9.88 4.92
N CYS A 265 6.03 -9.19 4.34
CA CYS A 265 6.92 -8.27 5.05
C CYS A 265 6.15 -7.07 5.62
N VAL A 266 5.25 -6.46 4.84
CA VAL A 266 4.40 -5.36 5.31
C VAL A 266 3.48 -5.82 6.44
N TRP A 267 2.84 -6.98 6.28
CA TRP A 267 1.98 -7.56 7.30
C TRP A 267 2.74 -7.86 8.59
N TYR A 268 3.97 -8.38 8.50
CA TYR A 268 4.84 -8.64 9.63
C TYR A 268 5.08 -7.37 10.45
N GLU A 269 5.53 -6.27 9.82
CA GLU A 269 5.83 -5.05 10.57
C GLU A 269 4.58 -4.46 11.24
N VAL A 270 3.43 -4.46 10.55
CA VAL A 270 2.19 -3.88 11.11
C VAL A 270 1.66 -4.68 12.30
N LEU A 271 1.79 -6.00 12.27
CA LEU A 271 1.25 -6.89 13.30
C LEU A 271 2.18 -7.05 14.51
N PHE A 272 3.48 -7.16 14.28
CA PHE A 272 4.47 -7.40 15.33
C PHE A 272 5.13 -6.11 15.83
N GLY A 273 5.03 -5.01 15.07
CA GLY A 273 5.57 -3.70 15.44
C GLY A 273 7.09 -3.63 15.41
N GLU A 274 7.72 -4.47 14.58
CA GLU A 274 9.18 -4.62 14.48
C GLU A 274 9.58 -4.53 13.01
N SER A 275 10.78 -4.00 12.74
CA SER A 275 11.26 -3.92 11.36
C SER A 275 11.47 -5.33 10.78
N VAL A 276 11.08 -5.51 9.52
CA VAL A 276 11.32 -6.73 8.75
C VAL A 276 12.70 -6.71 8.11
N VAL A 277 13.38 -5.56 8.06
CA VAL A 277 14.74 -5.45 7.53
C VAL A 277 15.68 -6.25 8.43
N GLY A 278 16.29 -7.28 7.85
CA GLY A 278 17.16 -8.20 8.56
C GLY A 278 16.48 -9.50 9.00
N ASN A 279 15.17 -9.66 8.75
CA ASN A 279 14.50 -10.94 8.94
C ASN A 279 15.19 -12.02 8.08
N ARG A 280 15.48 -13.17 8.69
CA ARG A 280 16.29 -14.23 8.09
C ARG A 280 15.50 -15.19 7.22
N PHE A 281 14.18 -15.08 7.17
CA PHE A 281 13.37 -15.90 6.27
C PHE A 281 13.50 -15.41 4.82
N LEU A 282 13.91 -16.34 3.95
CA LEU A 282 14.02 -16.14 2.51
C LEU A 282 13.21 -17.23 1.78
N PRO A 283 12.18 -16.87 1.00
CA PRO A 283 11.44 -17.82 0.18
C PRO A 283 12.35 -18.54 -0.81
N LYS A 284 12.05 -19.82 -1.06
CA LYS A 284 12.80 -20.62 -2.02
C LYS A 284 12.77 -19.97 -3.41
N GLY A 285 13.96 -19.73 -3.97
CA GLY A 285 14.13 -19.20 -5.32
C GLY A 285 14.01 -17.68 -5.44
N LEU A 286 13.82 -16.97 -4.32
CA LEU A 286 13.95 -15.52 -4.30
C LEU A 286 15.42 -15.14 -4.12
N ASP A 287 15.92 -14.26 -4.99
CA ASP A 287 17.27 -13.71 -4.88
C ASP A 287 17.45 -12.92 -3.57
N ALA A 288 18.63 -13.01 -2.96
CA ALA A 288 18.87 -12.43 -1.63
C ALA A 288 18.94 -10.89 -1.66
N ASP A 289 19.52 -10.30 -2.71
CA ASP A 289 19.62 -8.85 -2.83
C ASP A 289 18.24 -8.26 -3.16
N PHE A 290 17.48 -8.93 -4.03
CA PHE A 290 16.10 -8.54 -4.28
C PHE A 290 15.23 -8.69 -3.02
N ALA A 291 15.40 -9.77 -2.25
CA ALA A 291 14.68 -9.93 -0.98
C ALA A 291 15.01 -8.82 0.03
N ARG A 292 16.29 -8.39 0.12
CA ARG A 292 16.68 -7.24 0.96
C ARG A 292 15.96 -5.98 0.51
N PHE A 293 15.95 -5.68 -0.78
CA PHE A 293 15.23 -4.54 -1.35
C PHE A 293 13.72 -4.58 -0.99
N LEU A 294 13.08 -5.75 -1.08
CA LEU A 294 11.66 -5.91 -0.72
C LEU A 294 11.40 -5.69 0.77
N GLN A 295 12.32 -6.12 1.65
CA GLN A 295 12.22 -5.82 3.09
C GLN A 295 12.30 -4.31 3.36
N GLU A 296 13.27 -3.63 2.74
CA GLU A 296 13.46 -2.18 2.89
C GLU A 296 12.25 -1.39 2.35
N THR A 297 11.70 -1.84 1.22
CA THR A 297 10.50 -1.25 0.63
C THR A 297 9.27 -1.44 1.52
N ALA A 298 9.09 -2.64 2.10
CA ALA A 298 8.03 -2.89 3.07
C ALA A 298 8.17 -1.98 4.29
N HIS A 299 9.38 -1.84 4.82
CA HIS A 299 9.68 -0.97 5.95
C HIS A 299 9.35 0.50 5.64
N GLN A 300 9.77 0.99 4.48
CA GLN A 300 9.46 2.34 4.02
C GLN A 300 7.95 2.60 3.96
N ALA A 301 7.19 1.66 3.37
CA ALA A 301 5.73 1.78 3.24
C ALA A 301 5.03 1.83 4.61
N VAL A 302 5.41 0.94 5.53
CA VAL A 302 4.84 0.89 6.89
C VAL A 302 5.20 2.13 7.68
N HIS A 303 6.46 2.55 7.62
CA HIS A 303 6.96 3.71 8.33
C HIS A 303 6.31 5.02 7.85
N ALA A 304 6.03 5.17 6.55
CA ALA A 304 5.32 6.33 5.99
C ALA A 304 3.88 6.46 6.52
N ARG A 305 3.29 5.37 7.02
CA ARG A 305 1.94 5.35 7.61
C ARG A 305 1.92 5.54 9.13
N ALA A 306 3.08 5.61 9.79
CA ALA A 306 3.16 5.72 11.24
C ALA A 306 2.50 7.01 11.77
N PRO A 307 1.75 6.96 12.88
CA PRO A 307 1.17 8.14 13.53
C PRO A 307 2.25 9.21 13.80
N GLY A 308 1.97 10.48 13.45
CA GLY A 308 2.93 11.58 13.59
C GLY A 308 3.93 11.75 12.44
N LYS A 309 3.96 10.83 11.46
CA LYS A 309 4.79 10.92 10.24
C LYS A 309 4.01 11.07 8.94
N ARG A 310 2.69 11.34 9.00
CA ARG A 310 1.95 11.77 7.81
C ARG A 310 2.59 13.05 7.30
N ASP A 311 3.37 12.92 6.23
CA ASP A 311 3.87 14.06 5.48
C ASP A 311 2.65 14.81 4.96
N ALA A 312 2.35 15.94 5.59
CA ALA A 312 1.27 16.81 5.17
C ALA A 312 1.42 17.17 3.68
N ALA A 313 2.66 17.29 3.19
CA ALA A 313 2.92 17.55 1.78
C ALA A 313 2.54 16.37 0.88
N ALA A 314 2.66 15.12 1.33
CA ALA A 314 2.24 13.95 0.56
C ALA A 314 0.72 13.81 0.47
N VAL A 315 0.01 14.08 1.58
CA VAL A 315 -1.46 14.14 1.60
C VAL A 315 -1.97 15.24 0.69
N ILE A 316 -1.33 16.41 0.76
CA ILE A 316 -1.68 17.58 -0.05
C ILE A 316 -1.40 17.31 -1.54
N ARG A 317 -0.21 16.81 -1.93
CA ARG A 317 0.14 16.41 -3.32
C ARG A 317 -0.80 15.36 -3.93
N SER A 318 -1.50 14.58 -3.11
CA SER A 318 -2.46 13.56 -3.55
C SER A 318 -3.86 14.09 -3.83
N MET A 319 -4.15 15.37 -3.54
CA MET A 319 -5.45 15.99 -3.78
C MET A 319 -5.66 16.30 -5.26
N ALA A 320 -6.76 15.83 -5.83
CA ALA A 320 -7.11 16.09 -7.22
C ALA A 320 -7.33 17.60 -7.45
N GLY A 321 -6.72 18.15 -8.51
CA GLY A 321 -6.86 19.56 -8.90
C GLY A 321 -5.84 20.52 -8.30
N GLN A 322 -4.78 20.02 -7.65
CA GLN A 322 -3.77 20.87 -7.04
C GLN A 322 -2.69 21.34 -8.04
N VAL A 323 -2.43 22.65 -8.10
CA VAL A 323 -1.51 23.27 -9.07
C VAL A 323 -0.13 23.63 -8.47
N ALA A 324 -0.03 23.81 -7.14
CA ALA A 324 1.25 23.97 -6.43
C ALA A 324 1.13 23.79 -4.90
N PHE A 325 2.24 23.43 -4.24
CA PHE A 325 2.40 23.37 -2.77
C PHE A 325 3.69 24.10 -2.35
N TRP A 326 3.66 24.85 -1.25
CA TRP A 326 4.83 25.50 -0.66
C TRP A 326 4.84 25.35 0.87
N ASP A 327 5.97 24.93 1.42
CA ASP A 327 6.26 24.91 2.87
C ASP A 327 7.22 26.05 3.23
N PHE A 328 6.84 26.91 4.17
CA PHE A 328 7.73 27.92 4.73
C PHE A 328 8.43 27.35 5.97
N GLN A 329 9.65 26.83 5.78
CA GLN A 329 10.51 26.46 6.89
C GLN A 329 11.25 27.70 7.41
N GLY A 330 10.92 28.13 8.62
CA GLY A 330 11.70 29.07 9.41
C GLY A 330 12.20 28.40 10.70
N GLU A 331 13.26 28.94 11.28
CA GLU A 331 13.92 28.40 12.48
C GLU A 331 12.93 28.12 13.64
N ALA A 332 13.19 27.04 14.37
CA ALA A 332 12.37 26.62 15.50
C ALA A 332 12.51 27.60 16.68
N GLY A 333 11.39 28.02 17.28
CA GLY A 333 11.37 28.77 18.55
C GLY A 333 10.88 30.22 18.50
N GLN A 334 10.54 30.77 17.33
CA GLN A 334 9.92 32.09 17.25
C GLN A 334 8.39 32.03 17.19
N ALA A 335 7.72 32.95 17.89
CA ALA A 335 6.27 33.11 17.85
C ALA A 335 5.80 33.46 16.42
N ARG A 336 5.05 32.56 15.79
CA ARG A 336 4.51 32.77 14.44
C ARG A 336 3.16 33.47 14.54
N VAL A 337 3.16 34.79 14.33
CA VAL A 337 1.91 35.56 14.19
C VAL A 337 1.25 35.17 12.86
N GLY A 338 0.01 34.69 12.90
CA GLY A 338 -0.77 34.26 11.74
C GLY A 338 -0.72 35.26 10.57
N ARG A 339 -0.38 34.76 9.38
CA ARG A 339 -0.31 35.53 8.13
C ARG A 339 -1.18 34.83 7.11
N VAL A 340 -2.29 35.45 6.74
CA VAL A 340 -3.05 35.06 5.54
C VAL A 340 -2.16 35.35 4.34
N LEU A 341 -1.90 34.32 3.55
CA LEU A 341 -1.16 34.40 2.29
C LEU A 341 -2.19 34.37 1.15
N ALA A 342 -2.15 35.37 0.26
CA ALA A 342 -2.88 35.32 -0.99
C ALA A 342 -1.86 35.33 -2.14
N LEU A 343 -2.04 34.46 -3.13
CA LEU A 343 -1.23 34.43 -4.35
C LEU A 343 -2.09 34.92 -5.52
N ARG A 344 -1.53 35.77 -6.37
CA ARG A 344 -2.08 36.08 -7.70
C ARG A 344 -1.06 35.70 -8.77
N TYR A 345 -1.53 35.39 -9.96
CA TYR A 345 -0.66 35.15 -11.11
C TYR A 345 -1.33 35.61 -12.41
N ASN A 346 -0.49 35.86 -13.41
CA ASN A 346 -0.86 36.04 -14.81
C ASN A 346 0.18 35.32 -15.70
N SER A 347 0.11 35.52 -17.02
CA SER A 347 1.05 34.93 -17.99
C SER A 347 2.51 35.38 -17.82
N ASN A 348 2.78 36.46 -17.09
CA ASN A 348 4.09 37.09 -16.99
C ASN A 348 4.74 36.94 -15.61
N ASP A 349 3.94 36.89 -14.54
CA ASP A 349 4.44 36.85 -13.16
C ASP A 349 3.49 36.18 -12.16
N SER A 350 4.03 35.82 -11.00
CA SER A 350 3.25 35.51 -9.80
C SER A 350 3.60 36.44 -8.64
N ARG A 351 2.59 36.79 -7.84
CA ARG A 351 2.67 37.75 -6.73
C ARG A 351 2.15 37.17 -5.43
N VAL A 352 2.91 37.37 -4.37
CA VAL A 352 2.55 36.97 -3.01
C VAL A 352 2.10 38.18 -2.20
N TYR A 353 0.97 38.07 -1.52
CA TYR A 353 0.43 39.07 -0.60
C TYR A 353 0.41 38.52 0.82
N VAL A 354 0.87 39.33 1.76
CA VAL A 354 0.88 39.04 3.20
C VAL A 354 -0.01 40.07 3.88
N LYS A 355 -1.08 39.60 4.57
CA LYS A 355 -2.08 40.50 5.20
C LYS A 355 -2.71 41.51 4.22
N GLY A 356 -2.92 41.10 2.97
CA GLY A 356 -3.50 41.96 1.93
C GLY A 356 -2.53 42.99 1.33
N GLN A 357 -1.26 43.00 1.73
CA GLN A 357 -0.22 43.85 1.14
C GLN A 357 0.76 43.02 0.30
N LEU A 358 1.28 43.57 -0.79
CA LEU A 358 2.31 42.90 -1.60
C LEU A 358 3.51 42.59 -0.71
N GLY A 359 3.89 41.31 -0.62
CA GLY A 359 4.99 40.87 0.23
C GLY A 359 6.31 41.44 -0.26
N ALA A 360 7.00 42.21 0.57
CA ALA A 360 8.33 42.72 0.26
C ALA A 360 9.36 41.57 0.40
N PHE A 361 9.72 40.97 -0.74
CA PHE A 361 10.88 40.08 -0.83
C PHE A 361 11.83 40.66 -1.87
N GLU A 362 12.97 41.19 -1.41
CA GLU A 362 14.03 41.67 -2.29
C GLU A 362 14.42 40.56 -3.28
N ASN A 363 14.33 40.89 -4.58
CA ASN A 363 14.68 40.04 -5.72
C ASN A 363 13.76 38.84 -6.03
N CYS A 364 12.64 38.67 -5.32
CA CYS A 364 11.82 37.45 -5.47
C CYS A 364 10.31 37.69 -5.58
N ASN A 365 9.75 38.90 -5.47
CA ASN A 365 8.29 39.11 -5.61
C ASN A 365 7.99 40.49 -6.23
N PRO A 366 7.40 40.56 -7.44
CA PRO A 366 6.85 39.48 -8.27
C PRO A 366 7.91 38.50 -8.81
N PHE A 367 7.52 37.23 -8.95
CA PHE A 367 8.33 36.19 -9.62
C PHE A 367 8.03 36.22 -11.12
N SER A 368 8.96 36.75 -11.92
CA SER A 368 8.80 36.82 -13.38
C SER A 368 9.10 35.49 -14.06
N TYR A 369 8.25 35.09 -15.00
CA TYR A 369 8.51 33.94 -15.87
C TYR A 369 9.18 34.42 -17.16
N ARG A 370 10.32 33.83 -17.54
CA ARG A 370 11.00 34.13 -18.82
C ARG A 370 10.34 33.43 -20.01
N GLU A 371 9.66 32.32 -19.76
CA GLU A 371 8.87 31.57 -20.73
C GLU A 371 7.55 31.21 -20.03
N SER A 372 6.41 31.44 -20.69
CA SER A 372 5.08 31.28 -20.07
C SER A 372 4.82 29.82 -19.69
N LEU A 373 4.61 29.56 -18.40
CA LEU A 373 4.29 28.22 -17.85
C LEU A 373 2.85 27.79 -18.15
N PHE A 374 1.94 28.73 -18.46
CA PHE A 374 0.53 28.47 -18.72
C PHE A 374 -0.15 29.66 -19.42
N ASP A 375 -1.17 29.44 -20.26
CA ASP A 375 -1.96 30.50 -20.91
C ASP A 375 -3.00 31.11 -19.95
N GLY A 376 -2.52 31.74 -18.87
CA GLY A 376 -3.33 32.34 -17.81
C GLY A 376 -4.10 33.61 -18.23
N GLY A 377 -4.28 33.87 -19.52
CA GLY A 377 -4.86 35.11 -20.03
C GLY A 377 -3.99 36.34 -19.76
N SER A 378 -4.38 37.49 -20.32
CA SER A 378 -3.72 38.78 -20.06
C SER A 378 -4.18 39.46 -18.77
N GLU A 379 -5.21 38.93 -18.11
CA GLU A 379 -5.80 39.48 -16.89
C GLU A 379 -5.48 38.62 -15.67
N GLU A 380 -5.36 39.23 -14.48
CA GLU A 380 -5.06 38.52 -13.25
C GLU A 380 -6.21 37.57 -12.83
N ALA A 381 -5.92 36.27 -12.72
CA ALA A 381 -6.86 35.32 -12.14
C ALA A 381 -6.67 35.24 -10.61
N ALA A 382 -7.75 35.43 -9.85
CA ALA A 382 -7.75 35.26 -8.40
C ALA A 382 -8.10 33.80 -8.05
N PHE A 383 -7.23 33.13 -7.30
CA PHE A 383 -7.61 31.91 -6.57
C PHE A 383 -7.01 31.95 -5.17
N THR A 384 -7.82 31.62 -4.17
CA THR A 384 -7.38 31.58 -2.76
C THR A 384 -6.80 30.20 -2.49
N VAL A 385 -5.49 30.11 -2.27
CA VAL A 385 -4.89 28.93 -1.63
C VAL A 385 -5.07 29.08 -0.12
N GLY A 386 -5.96 28.30 0.47
CA GLY A 386 -6.06 28.19 1.93
C GLY A 386 -4.85 27.44 2.48
N ALA A 387 -3.88 28.14 3.07
CA ALA A 387 -2.86 27.52 3.89
C ALA A 387 -3.47 27.18 5.26
N VAL A 388 -3.37 25.91 5.68
CA VAL A 388 -3.85 25.47 6.99
C VAL A 388 -2.73 25.65 8.02
N HIS A 389 -3.05 26.30 9.12
CA HIS A 389 -2.21 26.39 10.30
C HIS A 389 -1.99 25.00 10.91
N ARG A 390 -0.76 24.63 11.26
CA ARG A 390 -0.52 23.61 12.27
C ARG A 390 -0.32 24.33 13.60
N ASP A 391 -1.39 24.43 14.38
CA ASP A 391 -1.24 24.73 15.81
C ASP A 391 -0.49 23.55 16.42
N GLY A 392 0.69 23.84 16.95
CA GLY A 392 1.43 22.93 17.80
C GLY A 392 1.02 23.17 19.25
N THR A 393 0.30 22.20 19.81
CA THR A 393 0.59 21.66 21.14
C THR A 393 0.63 20.15 21.01
#